data_AF-A0A8B9GRV8-F1
#
_entry.id   AF-A0A8B9GRV8-F1
#
_cell.length_a   1.000
_cell.length_b   1.000
_cell.length_c   1.000
_cell.angle_alpha   90.00
_cell.angle_beta   90.00
_cell.angle_gamma   90.00
#
_symmetry.space_group_name_H-M   'P 1'
#
loop_
_entity.id
_entity.type
_entity.pdbx_description
1 polymer ?
#
loop_
_entity_poly.entity_id
_entity_poly.type
_entity_poly.pdbx_seq_one_letter_code
_entity_poly.pdbx_strand_id
1 'polypeptide(L)' 'MPQKDPCQKQACEIQKCLQVNNYMESKCEAVIREMRKCCAQYPRGRSICCSGFEKEEREREKSKVTSEGIPPSPQ' A
#
# COMPACT_ATOMS: atom_id res chain seq x y z
N MET A 1 -5.31 25.16 -9.27
CA MET A 1 -6.15 23.99 -8.96
C MET A 1 -5.29 22.94 -8.28
N PRO A 2 -5.78 22.23 -7.24
CA PRO A 2 -5.03 21.10 -6.69
C PRO A 2 -4.82 20.08 -7.81
N GLN A 3 -3.56 19.69 -8.02
CA GLN A 3 -3.19 18.64 -8.96
C GLN A 3 -3.91 17.36 -8.54
N LYS A 4 -4.53 16.68 -9.51
CA LYS A 4 -5.27 15.44 -9.26
C LYS A 4 -4.28 14.38 -8.75
N ASP A 5 -4.63 13.69 -7.68
CA ASP A 5 -3.78 12.65 -7.13
C ASP A 5 -3.66 11.49 -8.15
N PRO A 6 -2.44 11.08 -8.53
CA PRO A 6 -2.25 10.13 -9.63
C PRO A 6 -2.76 8.72 -9.31
N CYS A 7 -2.89 8.36 -8.04
CA CYS A 7 -3.39 7.05 -7.60
C CYS A 7 -4.82 7.11 -7.04
N GLN A 8 -5.50 8.25 -7.16
CA GLN A 8 -6.86 8.44 -6.68
C GLN A 8 -7.84 7.42 -7.28
N LYS A 9 -7.67 7.07 -8.56
CA LYS A 9 -8.55 6.09 -9.24
C LYS A 9 -8.49 4.74 -8.54
N GLN A 10 -7.30 4.23 -8.27
CA GLN A 10 -7.07 2.96 -7.60
C GLN A 10 -7.58 3.01 -6.15
N ALA A 11 -7.36 4.12 -5.44
CA ALA A 11 -7.96 4.33 -4.11
C ALA A 11 -9.49 4.20 -4.14
N CYS A 12 -10.16 4.85 -5.09
CA CYS A 12 -11.61 4.77 -5.22
C CYS A 12 -12.08 3.34 -5.54
N GLU A 13 -11.37 2.62 -6.41
CA GLU A 13 -11.70 1.23 -6.73
C GLU A 13 -11.54 0.29 -5.53
N ILE A 14 -10.54 0.52 -4.66
CA ILE A 14 -10.40 -0.23 -3.40
C ILE A 14 -11.61 0.02 -2.52
N GLN A 15 -11.99 1.28 -2.32
CA GLN A 15 -13.15 1.61 -1.50
C GLN A 15 -14.41 0.94 -2.02
N LYS A 16 -14.66 1.02 -3.33
CA LYS A 16 -15.80 0.36 -3.97
C LYS A 16 -15.76 -1.16 -3.79
N CYS A 17 -14.60 -1.78 -3.97
CA CYS A 17 -14.43 -3.21 -3.77
C CYS A 17 -14.74 -3.62 -2.32
N LEU A 18 -14.25 -2.85 -1.34
CA LEU A 18 -14.51 -3.11 0.07
C LEU A 18 -16.00 -3.01 0.38
N GLN A 19 -16.69 -1.97 -0.10
CA GLN A 19 -18.14 -1.82 0.12
C GLN A 19 -18.92 -3.05 -0.35
N VAL A 20 -18.66 -3.55 -1.56
CA VAL A 20 -19.40 -4.70 -2.12
C VAL A 20 -18.95 -6.04 -1.52
N ASN A 21 -17.76 -6.12 -0.93
CA ASN A 21 -17.22 -7.33 -0.32
C ASN A 21 -17.32 -7.33 1.21
N ASN A 22 -18.16 -6.50 1.81
CA ASN A 22 -18.31 -6.39 3.27
C ASN A 22 -16.95 -6.13 3.96
N TYR A 23 -16.14 -5.28 3.36
CA TYR A 23 -14.80 -4.89 3.81
C TYR A 23 -13.79 -6.05 3.94
N MET A 24 -14.05 -7.18 3.28
CA MET A 24 -13.08 -8.27 3.19
C MET A 24 -11.95 -7.92 2.23
N GLU A 25 -10.84 -7.41 2.77
CA GLU A 25 -9.64 -7.04 2.00
C GLU A 25 -9.09 -8.17 1.13
N SER A 26 -9.14 -9.42 1.61
CA SER A 26 -8.69 -10.60 0.85
C SER A 26 -9.39 -10.75 -0.50
N LYS A 27 -10.64 -10.30 -0.62
CA LYS A 27 -11.39 -10.30 -1.89
C LYS A 27 -11.00 -9.15 -2.82
N CYS A 28 -10.36 -8.12 -2.28
CA CYS A 28 -9.92 -6.92 -2.98
C CYS A 28 -8.42 -6.92 -3.26
N GLU A 29 -7.72 -8.03 -3.01
CA GLU A 29 -6.27 -8.12 -3.10
C GLU A 29 -5.74 -7.70 -4.48
N ALA A 30 -6.46 -8.01 -5.57
CA ALA A 30 -6.08 -7.59 -6.91
C ALA A 30 -6.02 -6.06 -7.06
N VAL A 31 -7.03 -5.34 -6.54
CA VAL A 31 -7.10 -3.88 -6.61
C VAL A 31 -6.06 -3.23 -5.68
N ILE A 32 -5.85 -3.84 -4.51
CA ILE A 32 -4.80 -3.44 -3.56
C ILE A 32 -3.41 -3.57 -4.20
N ARG A 33 -3.13 -4.66 -4.93
CA ARG A 33 -1.87 -4.83 -5.68
C ARG A 33 -1.70 -3.75 -6.75
N GLU A 34 -2.75 -3.41 -7.49
CA GLU A 34 -2.69 -2.31 -8.47
C GLU A 34 -2.41 -0.96 -7.83
N MET A 35 -2.97 -0.69 -6.65
CA MET A 35 -2.65 0.51 -5.88
C MET A 35 -1.17 0.54 -5.46
N ARG A 36 -0.63 -0.57 -4.97
CA ARG A 36 0.80 -0.68 -4.65
C ARG A 36 1.68 -0.43 -5.88
N LYS A 37 1.32 -0.98 -7.04
CA LYS A 37 2.03 -0.69 -8.31
C LYS A 37 1.91 0.78 -8.71
N CYS A 38 0.77 1.42 -8.46
CA CYS A 38 0.62 2.85 -8.69
C CYS A 38 1.59 3.63 -7.81
N CYS A 39 1.63 3.33 -6.50
CA CYS A 39 2.52 3.99 -5.56
C CYS A 39 4.01 3.78 -5.86
N ALA A 40 4.38 2.60 -6.37
CA ALA A 40 5.76 2.30 -6.78
C ALA A 40 6.23 3.10 -8.01
N GLN A 41 5.32 3.64 -8.82
CA GLN A 41 5.67 4.43 -10.03
C GLN A 41 5.98 5.89 -9.72
N TYR A 42 5.62 6.40 -8.55
CA TYR A 42 5.77 7.81 -8.19
C TYR A 42 6.68 7.96 -6.97
N PRO A 43 7.38 9.11 -6.83
CA PRO A 43 8.14 9.39 -5.62
C PRO A 43 7.22 9.52 -4.41
N ARG A 44 7.74 9.17 -3.23
CA ARG A 44 7.01 9.23 -1.96
C ARG A 44 6.43 10.63 -1.74
N GLY A 45 5.19 10.70 -1.27
CA GLY A 45 4.49 11.96 -1.05
C GLY A 45 3.92 12.64 -2.31
N ARG A 46 4.11 12.06 -3.52
CA ARG A 46 3.43 12.55 -4.74
C ARG A 46 1.93 12.27 -4.74
N SER A 47 1.52 11.17 -4.10
CA SER A 47 0.13 10.79 -3.90
C SER A 47 -0.15 10.70 -2.40
N ILE A 48 -1.18 11.40 -1.95
CA ILE A 48 -1.69 11.33 -0.58
C ILE A 48 -2.24 9.92 -0.31
N CYS A 49 -2.87 9.30 -1.32
CA CYS A 49 -3.41 7.96 -1.19
C CYS A 49 -2.34 6.90 -0.98
N CYS A 50 -1.11 7.14 -1.44
CA CYS A 50 0.00 6.22 -1.29
C CYS A 50 0.61 6.21 0.12
N SER A 51 0.52 7.31 0.88
CA SER A 51 1.11 7.42 2.22
C SER A 51 0.72 6.28 3.17
N GLY A 52 -0.52 5.76 3.05
CA GLY A 52 -0.99 4.60 3.83
C GLY A 52 -0.31 3.29 3.42
N PHE A 53 -0.25 2.99 2.12
CA PHE A 53 0.39 1.79 1.57
C PHE A 53 1.90 1.78 1.81
N GLU A 54 2.51 2.95 1.72
CA GLU A 54 3.92 3.18 1.92
C GLU A 54 4.41 2.82 3.32
N LYS A 55 3.55 3.04 4.33
CA LYS A 55 3.80 2.65 5.72
C LYS A 55 3.60 1.15 5.92
N GLU A 56 2.53 0.58 5.37
CA GLU A 56 2.22 -0.85 5.48
C GLU A 56 3.33 -1.73 4.90
N GLU A 57 3.83 -1.41 3.71
CA GLU A 57 4.90 -2.20 3.07
C GLU A 57 6.16 -2.22 3.94
N ARG A 58 6.55 -1.08 4.55
CA ARG A 58 7.70 -1.00 5.45
C ARG A 58 7.52 -1.89 6.69
N GLU A 59 6.34 -1.90 7.28
CA GLU A 59 6.05 -2.75 8.45
C GLU A 59 6.07 -4.25 8.05
N ARG A 60 5.59 -4.58 6.85
CA ARG A 60 5.63 -5.94 6.29
C ARG A 60 7.05 -6.40 6.02
N GLU A 61 7.92 -5.53 5.50
CA GLU A 61 9.36 -5.80 5.32
C GLU A 61 10.05 -6.02 6.67
N LYS A 62 9.77 -5.19 7.67
CA LYS A 62 10.32 -5.34 9.03
C LYS A 62 9.88 -6.65 9.70
N SER A 63 8.64 -7.07 9.47
CA SER A 63 8.09 -8.33 9.99
C SER A 63 8.69 -9.56 9.31
N LYS A 64 9.12 -9.47 8.05
CA LYS A 64 9.86 -10.53 7.35
C LYS A 64 11.26 -10.71 7.93
N VAL A 65 11.96 -9.60 8.19
CA VAL A 65 13.30 -9.61 8.78
C VAL A 65 13.32 -10.22 10.19
N THR A 66 12.25 -10.05 10.98
CA THR A 66 12.22 -10.61 12.35
C THR A 66 11.90 -12.11 12.42
N SER A 67 11.37 -12.70 11.35
CA SER A 67 10.91 -14.10 11.34
C SER A 67 11.92 -15.09 10.73
N GLU A 68 12.91 -14.61 9.98
CA GLU A 68 14.06 -15.43 9.55
C GLU A 68 15.25 -15.06 10.44
N GLY A 69 15.44 -15.81 11.52
CA GLY A 69 16.46 -15.52 12.53
C GLY A 69 17.87 -15.56 11.95
N ILE A 70 18.60 -14.45 12.05
CA ILE A 70 20.07 -14.27 12.06
C ILE A 70 20.33 -12.89 12.72
N PRO A 71 21.38 -12.74 13.56
CA PRO A 71 21.38 -11.88 14.75
C PRO A 71 21.59 -10.39 14.44
N PRO A 72 21.32 -9.48 15.41
CA PRO A 72 21.76 -8.11 15.27
C PRO A 72 23.29 -8.10 15.18
N SER A 73 23.82 -7.34 14.24
CA SER A 73 25.25 -7.05 14.22
C SER A 73 25.49 -5.56 14.04
N PRO A 74 26.59 -5.08 14.64
CA PRO A 74 26.56 -3.88 15.45
C PRO A 74 27.16 -2.67 14.74
N GLN A 75 26.97 -1.52 15.40
CA GLN A 75 27.54 -0.18 15.16
C GLN A 75 26.70 0.78 14.32
#